data_AF-A0ABD1Q5P0-F1
#
_entry.id   AF-A0ABD1Q5P0-F1
#
_cell.length_a   1.000
_cell.length_b   1.000
_cell.length_c   1.000
_cell.angle_alpha   90.00
_cell.angle_beta   90.00
_cell.angle_gamma   90.00
#
_symmetry.space_group_name_H-M   'P 1'
#
loop_
_entity.id
_entity.type
_entity.pdbx_description
1 polymer ?
#
loop_
_entity_poly.entity_id
_entity_poly.type
_entity_poly.pdbx_seq_one_letter_code
_entity_poly.pdbx_strand_id
1 'polypeptide(L)'
;MEHKHIRDEQLSVFTIENVKEGSRWLWAHCLALYVITSCACILLYFEYKSITKMRLAYITASHSHPSHFTVLVRAIPWSREESYSVRVAKFFTDYYSSSYLSHQMIYQSGAVPEIDD
;
A
#
# COMPACT_ATOMS: atom_id res chain seq x y z
N MET A 1 -38.97 19.98 -3.66
CA MET A 1 -37.58 19.61 -3.36
C MET A 1 -37.29 20.18 -1.97
N GLU A 2 -37.28 19.32 -0.95
CA GLU A 2 -37.10 19.73 0.45
C GLU A 2 -35.63 20.05 0.69
N HIS A 3 -35.28 21.34 0.72
CA HIS A 3 -33.99 21.78 1.25
C HIS A 3 -34.02 21.59 2.75
N LYS A 4 -33.38 20.51 3.22
CA LYS A 4 -33.14 20.26 4.64
C LYS A 4 -32.34 21.44 5.19
N HIS A 5 -33.04 22.39 5.83
CA HIS A 5 -32.45 23.56 6.46
C HIS A 5 -31.55 23.10 7.61
N ILE A 6 -30.27 22.90 7.32
CA ILE A 6 -29.28 22.61 8.34
C ILE A 6 -29.11 23.93 9.10
N ARG A 7 -29.53 23.92 10.35
CA ARG A 7 -29.58 25.09 11.23
C ARG A 7 -28.14 25.58 11.48
N ASP A 8 -27.74 26.66 10.82
CA ASP A 8 -26.39 27.25 10.88
C ASP A 8 -25.91 27.54 12.31
N GLU A 9 -26.87 27.79 13.22
CA GLU A 9 -26.69 27.89 14.67
C GLU A 9 -25.90 26.73 15.29
N GLN A 10 -26.06 25.50 14.78
CA GLN A 10 -25.39 24.34 15.37
C GLN A 10 -23.93 24.23 14.94
N LEU A 11 -23.59 24.72 13.74
CA LEU A 11 -22.22 24.70 13.21
C LEU A 11 -21.37 25.81 13.84
N SER A 12 -21.93 26.99 14.07
CA SER A 12 -21.22 28.12 14.70
C SER A 12 -20.79 27.83 16.14
N VAL A 13 -21.61 27.09 16.92
CA VAL A 13 -21.31 26.74 18.32
C VAL A 13 -20.07 25.85 18.46
N PHE A 14 -19.78 25.00 17.47
CA PHE A 14 -18.63 24.08 17.48
C PHE A 14 -17.41 24.60 16.71
N THR A 15 -17.51 25.77 16.07
CA THR A 15 -16.46 26.33 15.23
C THR A 15 -15.61 27.35 16.01
N ILE A 16 -14.32 27.46 15.66
CA ILE A 16 -13.31 28.35 16.28
C ILE A 16 -13.77 29.83 16.31
N GLU A 17 -14.74 30.22 15.47
CA GLU A 17 -15.36 31.54 15.45
C GLU A 17 -16.10 31.91 16.75
N ASN A 18 -16.58 30.93 17.53
CA ASN A 18 -17.21 31.18 18.84
C ASN A 18 -16.19 31.47 19.96
N VAL A 19 -14.89 31.34 19.69
CA VAL A 19 -13.83 31.63 20.66
C VAL A 19 -13.39 33.09 20.54
N LYS A 20 -13.77 33.91 21.53
CA LYS A 20 -13.23 35.27 21.67
C LYS A 20 -11.72 35.24 21.95
N GLU A 21 -10.98 36.20 21.38
CA GLU A 21 -9.55 36.40 21.65
C GLU A 21 -9.29 36.52 23.16
N GLY A 22 -8.37 35.70 23.70
CA GLY A 22 -8.07 35.63 25.13
C GLY A 22 -8.98 34.71 25.97
N SER A 23 -9.88 33.94 25.34
CA SER A 23 -10.81 33.05 26.07
C SER A 23 -10.11 31.85 26.71
N ARG A 24 -10.39 31.65 28.01
CA ARG A 24 -9.99 30.48 28.82
C ARG A 24 -10.59 29.14 28.36
N TRP A 25 -11.28 29.06 27.24
CA TRP A 25 -11.92 27.84 26.72
C TRP A 25 -11.16 27.16 25.57
N LEU A 26 -10.15 27.81 24.99
CA LEU A 26 -9.31 27.24 23.93
C LEU A 26 -8.65 25.91 24.33
N TRP A 27 -8.14 25.82 25.56
CA TRP A 27 -7.52 24.59 26.05
C TRP A 27 -8.49 23.40 26.09
N ALA A 28 -9.79 23.65 26.29
CA ALA A 28 -10.80 22.59 26.28
C ALA A 28 -11.03 22.06 24.86
N HIS A 29 -11.04 22.92 23.84
CA HIS A 29 -11.10 22.50 22.44
C HIS A 29 -9.84 21.75 22.03
N CYS A 30 -8.65 22.23 22.40
CA CYS A 30 -7.39 21.51 22.17
C CYS A 30 -7.39 20.14 22.87
N LEU A 31 -7.82 20.08 24.13
CA LEU A 31 -7.93 18.83 24.87
C LEU A 31 -8.92 17.87 24.21
N ALA A 32 -10.07 18.35 23.78
CA ALA A 32 -11.06 17.54 23.06
C ALA A 32 -10.49 16.99 21.76
N LEU A 33 -9.75 17.79 20.98
CA LEU A 33 -9.05 17.33 19.78
C LEU A 33 -8.02 16.24 20.12
N TYR A 34 -7.20 16.42 21.16
CA TYR A 34 -6.25 15.40 21.60
C TYR A 34 -6.94 14.09 22.01
N VAL A 35 -8.07 14.17 22.73
CA VAL A 35 -8.84 13.00 23.13
C VAL A 35 -9.42 12.29 21.90
N ILE A 36 -10.03 13.02 20.97
CA ILE A 36 -10.60 12.47 19.73
C ILE A 36 -9.50 11.79 18.91
N THR A 37 -8.37 12.48 18.68
CA THR A 37 -7.23 11.92 17.94
C THR A 37 -6.67 10.69 18.63
N SER A 38 -6.49 10.72 19.95
CA SER A 38 -5.99 9.57 20.72
C SER A 38 -6.93 8.37 20.62
N CYS A 39 -8.23 8.58 20.78
CA CYS A 39 -9.25 7.53 20.60
C CYS A 39 -9.21 6.94 19.19
N ALA A 40 -9.15 7.79 18.15
CA ALA A 40 -9.03 7.33 16.77
C ALA A 40 -7.77 6.50 16.54
N CYS A 41 -6.61 6.95 17.04
CA CYS A 41 -5.36 6.21 16.95
C CYS A 41 -5.41 4.86 17.68
N ILE A 42 -6.03 4.79 18.86
CA ILE A 42 -6.18 3.54 19.62
C ILE A 42 -7.06 2.55 18.83
N LEU A 43 -8.21 2.99 18.32
CA LEU A 43 -9.10 2.16 17.53
C LEU A 43 -8.41 1.65 16.25
N LEU A 44 -7.72 2.54 15.53
CA LEU A 44 -6.93 2.16 14.35
C LEU A 44 -5.82 1.16 14.68
N TYR A 45 -5.16 1.30 15.83
CA TYR A 45 -4.14 0.35 16.26
C TYR A 45 -4.71 -1.05 16.49
N PHE A 46 -5.85 -1.16 17.16
CA PHE A 46 -6.51 -2.44 17.39
C PHE A 46 -6.96 -3.10 16.08
N GLU A 47 -7.57 -2.32 15.18
CA GLU A 47 -7.99 -2.85 13.87
C GLU A 47 -6.80 -3.25 13.01
N TYR A 48 -5.75 -2.42 12.98
CA TYR A 48 -4.54 -2.75 12.25
C TYR A 48 -3.90 -4.05 12.75
N LYS A 49 -3.90 -4.27 14.07
CA LYS A 49 -3.40 -5.51 14.68
C LYS A 49 -4.26 -6.70 14.27
N SER A 50 -5.58 -6.55 14.20
CA SER A 50 -6.50 -7.59 13.74
C SER A 50 -6.28 -7.95 12.26
N ILE A 51 -6.24 -6.94 11.39
CA ILE A 51 -6.03 -7.11 9.94
C ILE A 51 -4.68 -7.76 9.66
N THR A 52 -3.62 -7.31 10.34
CA THR A 52 -2.28 -7.88 10.18
C THR A 52 -2.25 -9.35 10.58
N LYS A 53 -2.90 -9.73 11.68
CA LYS A 53 -3.02 -11.13 12.10
C LYS A 53 -3.79 -11.97 11.08
N MET A 54 -4.91 -11.45 10.57
CA MET A 54 -5.70 -12.15 9.54
C MET A 54 -4.90 -12.34 8.25
N ARG A 55 -4.18 -11.32 7.80
CA ARG A 55 -3.28 -11.40 6.64
C ARG A 55 -2.16 -12.42 6.85
N LEU A 56 -1.54 -12.43 8.03
CA LEU A 56 -0.49 -13.39 8.36
C LEU A 56 -1.03 -14.82 8.39
N ALA A 57 -2.20 -15.03 8.99
CA ALA A 57 -2.86 -16.33 9.01
C ALA A 57 -3.20 -16.78 7.58
N TYR A 58 -3.69 -15.89 6.72
CA TYR A 58 -3.94 -16.19 5.31
C TYR A 58 -2.67 -16.59 4.55
N ILE A 59 -1.58 -15.83 4.70
CA ILE A 59 -0.30 -16.14 4.03
C ILE A 59 0.24 -17.50 4.52
N THR A 60 0.17 -17.76 5.82
CA THR A 60 0.70 -19.00 6.42
C THR A 60 -0.17 -20.22 6.10
N ALA A 61 -1.49 -20.04 6.02
CA ALA A 61 -2.44 -21.10 5.67
C ALA A 61 -2.55 -21.32 4.16
N SER A 62 -2.15 -20.34 3.34
CA SER A 62 -2.17 -20.47 1.88
C SER A 62 -1.19 -21.56 1.43
N HIS A 63 -1.68 -22.46 0.57
CA HIS A 63 -0.87 -23.47 -0.08
C HIS A 63 0.23 -22.78 -0.91
N SER A 64 1.39 -23.41 -1.04
CA SER A 64 2.59 -22.88 -1.72
C SER A 64 2.26 -22.32 -3.11
N HIS A 65 1.96 -21.01 -3.17
CA HIS A 65 1.63 -20.36 -4.41
C HIS A 65 2.94 -20.11 -5.17
N PRO A 66 2.99 -20.33 -6.50
CA PRO A 66 4.20 -20.07 -7.30
C PRO A 66 4.74 -18.64 -7.15
N SER A 67 3.87 -17.69 -6.80
CA SER A 67 4.22 -16.30 -6.49
C SER A 67 5.15 -16.15 -5.29
N HIS A 68 5.16 -17.08 -4.33
CA HIS A 68 6.06 -17.02 -3.17
C HIS A 68 7.51 -17.34 -3.54
N PHE A 69 7.73 -18.01 -4.68
CA PHE A 69 9.05 -18.45 -5.14
C PHE A 69 9.51 -17.71 -6.41
N THR A 70 8.70 -16.79 -6.93
CA THR A 70 8.99 -16.05 -8.16
C THR A 70 9.35 -14.61 -7.82
N VAL A 71 10.53 -14.16 -8.26
CA VAL A 71 10.98 -12.77 -8.09
C VAL A 71 10.93 -12.04 -9.42
N LEU A 72 10.31 -10.86 -9.43
CA LEU A 72 10.30 -9.99 -10.60
C LEU A 72 11.58 -9.17 -10.66
N VAL A 73 12.42 -9.44 -11.66
CA VAL A 73 13.66 -8.69 -11.91
C VAL A 73 13.37 -7.61 -12.97
N ARG A 74 13.73 -6.36 -12.68
CA ARG A 74 13.57 -5.20 -13.58
C ARG A 74 14.90 -4.49 -13.78
N ALA A 75 14.97 -3.66 -14.81
CA ALA A 75 16.15 -2.83 -15.12
C ALA A 75 17.44 -3.64 -15.29
N ILE A 76 17.38 -4.74 -16.05
CA ILE A 76 18.56 -5.53 -16.38
C ILE A 76 19.50 -4.66 -17.22
N PRO A 77 20.78 -4.51 -16.84
CA PRO A 77 21.72 -3.67 -17.57
C PRO A 77 21.98 -4.26 -18.96
N TRP A 78 21.92 -3.39 -19.97
CA TRP A 78 22.20 -3.76 -21.36
C TRP A 78 23.69 -4.02 -21.57
N SER A 79 23.99 -4.98 -22.44
CA SER A 79 25.33 -5.29 -22.92
C SER A 79 25.34 -5.67 -24.39
N ARG A 80 26.45 -5.41 -25.07
CA ARG A 80 26.63 -5.82 -26.48
C ARG A 80 27.07 -7.27 -26.61
N GLU A 81 27.73 -7.83 -25.59
CA GLU A 81 28.36 -9.16 -25.67
C GLU A 81 27.36 -10.30 -25.43
N GLU A 82 26.36 -10.10 -24.58
CA GLU A 82 25.45 -11.15 -24.12
C GLU A 82 23.98 -10.68 -24.15
N SER A 83 23.06 -11.63 -24.41
CA SER A 83 21.63 -11.39 -24.33
C SER A 83 21.18 -11.24 -22.87
N TYR A 84 20.06 -10.54 -22.64
CA TYR A 84 19.50 -10.36 -21.29
C TYR A 84 19.23 -11.69 -20.57
N SER A 85 18.74 -12.71 -21.31
CA SER A 85 18.46 -14.04 -20.77
C SER A 85 19.73 -14.74 -20.26
N VAL A 86 20.81 -14.71 -21.05
CA VAL A 86 22.10 -15.32 -20.67
C VAL A 86 22.69 -14.62 -19.46
N ARG A 87 22.63 -13.28 -19.44
CA ARG A 87 23.10 -12.47 -18.30
C ARG A 87 22.37 -12.79 -17.01
N VAL A 88 21.05 -12.89 -17.05
CA VAL A 88 20.22 -13.25 -15.89
C VAL A 88 20.57 -14.67 -15.42
N ALA A 89 20.64 -15.63 -16.34
CA ALA A 89 20.98 -17.01 -16.01
C ALA A 89 22.36 -17.10 -15.33
N LYS A 90 23.38 -16.43 -15.89
CA LYS A 90 24.73 -16.41 -15.32
C LYS A 90 24.76 -15.78 -13.94
N PHE A 91 24.14 -14.61 -13.76
CA PHE A 91 24.07 -13.93 -12.46
C PHE A 91 23.42 -14.81 -11.39
N PHE A 92 22.25 -15.39 -11.65
CA PHE A 92 21.59 -16.23 -10.65
C PHE A 92 22.27 -17.58 -10.44
N THR A 93 22.95 -18.12 -11.44
CA THR A 93 23.75 -19.34 -11.28
C THR A 93 25.00 -19.07 -10.46
N ASP A 94 25.70 -17.96 -10.68
CA ASP A 94 26.96 -17.64 -9.99
C ASP A 94 26.72 -17.26 -8.51
N TYR A 95 25.68 -16.47 -8.23
CA TYR A 95 25.42 -15.94 -6.88
C TYR A 95 24.37 -16.74 -6.09
N TYR A 96 23.46 -17.44 -6.76
CA TYR A 96 22.32 -18.12 -6.15
C TYR A 96 22.14 -19.56 -6.66
N SER A 97 23.26 -20.25 -6.95
CA SER A 97 23.29 -21.61 -7.54
C SER A 97 22.37 -22.62 -6.85
N SER A 98 22.25 -22.57 -5.51
CA SER A 98 21.42 -23.49 -4.73
C SER A 98 19.92 -23.25 -4.80
N SER A 99 19.50 -22.05 -5.22
CA SER A 99 18.09 -21.61 -5.15
C SER A 99 17.53 -21.19 -6.50
N TYR A 100 18.38 -21.00 -7.50
CA TYR A 100 17.97 -20.68 -8.85
C TYR A 100 17.39 -21.93 -9.55
N LEU A 101 16.18 -21.79 -10.07
CA LEU A 101 15.48 -22.86 -10.80
C LEU A 101 15.37 -22.54 -12.29
N SER A 102 14.77 -21.40 -12.62
CA SER A 102 14.57 -20.94 -13.99
C SER A 102 14.24 -19.44 -14.01
N HIS A 103 14.21 -18.85 -15.21
CA HIS A 103 13.70 -17.51 -15.43
C HIS A 103 12.83 -17.48 -16.69
N GLN A 104 11.91 -16.51 -16.76
CA GLN A 104 11.11 -16.22 -17.95
C GLN A 104 11.29 -14.76 -18.33
N MET A 105 11.75 -14.51 -19.56
CA MET A 105 11.90 -13.15 -20.08
C MET A 105 10.53 -12.59 -20.47
N ILE A 106 10.24 -11.38 -20.02
CA ILE A 106 9.02 -10.65 -20.39
C ILE A 106 9.38 -9.64 -21.47
N TYR A 107 8.73 -9.75 -22.62
CA TYR A 107 8.88 -8.83 -23.74
C TYR A 107 7.63 -7.95 -23.86
N GLN A 108 7.80 -6.68 -24.25
CA GLN A 108 6.66 -5.85 -24.62
C GLN A 108 6.06 -6.41 -25.91
N SER A 109 4.85 -6.95 -25.82
CA SER A 109 4.04 -7.29 -26.98
C SER A 109 3.41 -6.01 -27.55
N GLY A 110 4.18 -5.24 -28.32
CA GLY A 110 3.59 -4.31 -29.27
C GLY A 110 2.99 -5.11 -30.41
N ALA A 111 1.71 -4.87 -30.73
CA ALA A 111 0.90 -5.48 -31.80
C ALA A 111 1.65 -6.51 -32.66
N VAL A 112 1.62 -7.77 -32.24
CA VAL A 112 2.03 -8.89 -33.09
C VAL A 112 0.91 -9.07 -34.11
N PRO A 113 1.14 -8.96 -35.42
CA PRO A 113 0.16 -9.37 -36.40
C PRO A 113 -0.10 -10.86 -36.18
N GLU A 114 -1.35 -11.18 -35.89
CA GLU A 114 -1.87 -12.54 -35.88
C GLU A 114 -1.58 -13.15 -37.27
N ILE A 115 -0.60 -14.05 -37.34
CA ILE A 115 -0.40 -14.89 -38.52
C ILE A 115 -1.29 -16.09 -38.27
N ASP A 116 -2.52 -16.03 -38.79
CA ASP A 116 -3.37 -17.20 -39.00
C ASP A 116 -2.69 -18.12 -40.02
N ASP A 117 -2.48 -19.38 -39.62
CA ASP A 117 -2.29 -20.54 -40.52
C ASP A 117 -3.53 -21.43 -40.47
#